data_AF-A0AAW2D3N7-F1
#
_entry.id   AF-A0AAW2D3N7-F1
#
_cell.length_a   1.000
_cell.length_b   1.000
_cell.length_c   1.000
_cell.angle_alpha   90.00
_cell.angle_beta   90.00
_cell.angle_gamma   90.00
#
_symmetry.space_group_name_H-M   'P 1'
#
loop_
_entity.id
_entity.type
_entity.pdbx_description
1 polymer ?
#
loop_
_entity_poly.entity_id
_entity_poly.type
_entity_poly.pdbx_seq_one_letter_code
_entity_poly.pdbx_strand_id
1 'polypeptide(L)'
;MGSNEERDGHLYKGCRWLVTKNSNLNIWHNNWTNGGPLRKLIQGPISQEANRLKVKDIMLDVGWDWEKLTFELPDEVKGLIRAIPTSTLGGGSDKLAWAGSPNGLFDVKSAYGITMESSNTSSFLASWIWKADLLPKIRMFLWLCAHSSIGVKVCLEKRGVVQDEVCPVCCNGVLTILHALRHYTHLKQVWNQLGFTASNFDFWHYNLLDWLSLNVRSNDKLHDMGLPWKIVFPFALWNIWKSRNELVFNRKGRSPILAVDVVYQAEYLHCVATPRMQTRRVIRCIRWERPEQGWKKLNTDGSCIGLHSLAGCGGLVRNANGQWVVGFSKRIGVTSSFAIELWGLREGLKLCCNLNIHCLGVEMDAKSIVDVLGNPDYVTNIISTILDGCKQLITRFHQVCIKHCF
;
A
#
# COMPACT_ATOMS: atom_id res chain seq x y z
N MET A 1 -11.48 38.03 12.11
CA MET A 1 -12.15 36.75 11.77
C MET A 1 -11.08 35.71 11.45
N GLY A 2 -10.25 35.33 12.43
CA GLY A 2 -9.26 34.27 12.30
C GLY A 2 -9.39 33.38 13.53
N SER A 3 -9.88 32.16 13.36
CA SER A 3 -9.91 31.13 14.41
C SER A 3 -10.46 29.76 13.98
N ASN A 4 -10.66 29.49 12.67
CA ASN A 4 -11.02 28.15 12.17
C ASN A 4 -10.05 27.54 11.14
N GLU A 5 -9.10 28.28 10.56
CA GLU A 5 -8.23 27.72 9.50
C GLU A 5 -7.08 26.84 10.02
N GLU A 6 -6.67 26.94 11.29
CA GLU A 6 -5.55 26.15 11.82
C GLU A 6 -5.93 24.73 12.27
N ARG A 7 -7.20 24.47 12.61
CA ARG A 7 -7.65 23.14 13.07
C ARG A 7 -7.96 22.16 11.93
N ASP A 8 -8.28 22.66 10.74
CA ASP A 8 -8.56 21.85 9.54
C ASP A 8 -7.33 21.65 8.63
N GLY A 9 -6.19 22.25 8.98
CA GLY A 9 -5.02 22.37 8.11
C GLY A 9 -4.33 21.05 7.72
N HIS A 10 -4.47 19.99 8.52
CA HIS A 10 -3.84 18.69 8.22
C HIS A 10 -4.71 17.81 7.31
N LEU A 11 -6.04 17.84 7.50
CA LEU A 11 -6.96 17.10 6.64
C LEU A 11 -7.01 17.72 5.24
N TYR A 12 -6.94 19.05 5.15
CA TYR A 12 -6.92 19.74 3.86
C TYR A 12 -5.72 19.35 2.97
N LYS A 13 -4.58 18.96 3.57
CA LYS A 13 -3.40 18.44 2.84
C LYS A 13 -3.67 17.10 2.12
N GLY A 14 -4.58 16.29 2.66
CA GLY A 14 -4.99 15.02 2.07
C GLY A 14 -6.10 15.16 1.02
N CYS A 15 -6.65 16.35 0.82
CA CYS A 15 -7.74 16.59 -0.12
C CYS A 15 -7.22 17.06 -1.49
N ARG A 16 -7.85 16.58 -2.57
CA ARG A 16 -7.61 16.99 -3.95
C ARG A 16 -8.93 17.24 -4.67
N TRP A 17 -8.95 18.26 -5.53
CA TRP A 17 -10.11 18.56 -6.38
C TRP A 17 -10.14 17.71 -7.65
N LEU A 18 -11.32 17.17 -7.96
CA LEU A 18 -11.70 16.64 -9.26
C LEU A 18 -12.46 17.72 -10.00
N VAL A 19 -11.93 18.18 -11.12
CA VAL A 19 -12.41 19.40 -11.78
C VAL A 19 -13.09 19.13 -13.11
N THR A 20 -14.03 20.01 -13.42
CA THR A 20 -14.76 20.01 -14.69
C THR A 20 -14.25 21.13 -15.59
N LYS A 21 -14.51 21.03 -16.91
CA LYS A 21 -14.13 22.06 -17.88
C LYS A 21 -14.68 23.46 -17.53
N ASN A 22 -15.84 23.51 -16.87
CA ASN A 22 -16.52 24.75 -16.48
C ASN A 22 -16.24 25.14 -15.01
N SER A 23 -15.21 24.56 -14.39
CA SER A 23 -14.89 24.79 -12.98
C SER A 23 -14.66 26.27 -12.67
N ASN A 24 -15.31 26.72 -11.58
CA ASN A 24 -15.15 28.07 -11.05
C ASN A 24 -14.08 28.15 -9.95
N LEU A 25 -13.35 27.06 -9.68
CA LEU A 25 -12.28 27.03 -8.69
C LEU A 25 -11.13 27.95 -9.12
N ASN A 26 -10.55 28.62 -8.13
CA ASN A 26 -9.44 29.54 -8.32
C ASN A 26 -8.12 28.75 -8.38
N ILE A 27 -7.31 29.03 -9.39
CA ILE A 27 -6.07 28.29 -9.61
C ILE A 27 -5.02 28.52 -8.51
N TRP A 28 -5.04 29.68 -7.84
CA TRP A 28 -4.02 30.05 -6.84
C TRP A 28 -4.37 29.61 -5.43
N HIS A 29 -5.66 29.71 -5.04
CA HIS A 29 -6.10 29.59 -3.64
C HIS A 29 -6.70 28.24 -3.28
N ASN A 30 -7.14 27.44 -4.26
CA ASN A 30 -7.61 26.08 -4.01
C ASN A 30 -6.46 25.07 -3.93
N ASN A 31 -6.70 23.91 -3.29
CA ASN A 31 -5.65 22.89 -3.13
C ASN A 31 -5.51 21.99 -4.36
N TRP A 32 -4.34 22.03 -4.98
CA TRP A 32 -4.01 21.25 -6.18
C TRP A 32 -2.95 20.18 -5.93
N THR A 33 -2.21 20.29 -4.82
CA THR A 33 -1.03 19.48 -4.52
C THR A 33 -1.10 18.96 -3.09
N ASN A 34 -0.30 17.95 -2.76
CA ASN A 34 -0.19 17.50 -1.36
C ASN A 34 0.44 18.57 -0.44
N GLY A 35 0.99 19.66 -1.00
CA GLY A 35 1.58 20.79 -0.29
C GLY A 35 0.65 22.00 -0.10
N GLY A 36 -0.59 21.94 -0.57
CA GLY A 36 -1.56 23.04 -0.47
C GLY A 36 -1.72 23.86 -1.77
N PRO A 37 -2.32 25.06 -1.65
CA PRO A 37 -2.58 25.95 -2.79
C PRO A 37 -1.31 26.45 -3.49
N LEU A 38 -1.39 26.69 -4.80
CA LEU A 38 -0.26 27.19 -5.60
C LEU A 38 0.27 28.54 -5.10
N ARG A 39 -0.58 29.37 -4.49
CA ARG A 39 -0.17 30.64 -3.90
C ARG A 39 0.96 30.48 -2.88
N LYS A 40 1.02 29.36 -2.16
CA LYS A 40 2.08 29.07 -1.17
C LYS A 40 3.43 28.72 -1.81
N LEU A 41 3.44 28.34 -3.09
CA LEU A 41 4.63 27.90 -3.82
C LEU A 41 5.33 29.04 -4.56
N ILE A 42 4.71 30.22 -4.68
CA ILE A 42 5.25 31.36 -5.41
C ILE A 42 5.49 32.57 -4.49
N GLN A 43 6.56 33.32 -4.78
CA GLN A 43 6.89 34.57 -4.12
C GLN A 43 6.63 35.76 -5.05
N GLY A 44 6.15 36.87 -4.50
CA GLY A 44 5.84 38.09 -5.25
C GLY A 44 4.34 38.43 -5.36
N PRO A 45 4.02 39.64 -5.84
CA PRO A 45 2.65 40.10 -6.02
C PRO A 45 2.03 39.49 -7.28
N ILE A 46 0.81 38.95 -7.17
CA ILE A 46 0.00 38.53 -8.32
C ILE A 46 -0.86 39.72 -8.73
N SER A 47 -0.94 40.02 -10.03
CA SER A 47 -1.85 41.06 -10.53
C SER A 47 -3.30 40.72 -10.16
N GLN A 48 -4.16 41.73 -10.02
CA GLN A 48 -5.54 41.50 -9.60
C GLN A 48 -6.32 40.61 -10.59
N GLU A 49 -5.99 40.70 -11.88
CA GLU A 49 -6.56 39.87 -12.94
C GLU A 49 -6.06 38.42 -12.84
N ALA A 50 -4.75 38.21 -12.73
CA ALA A 50 -4.18 36.87 -12.60
C ALA A 50 -4.63 36.18 -11.31
N ASN A 51 -4.86 36.93 -10.23
CA ASN A 51 -5.36 36.41 -8.96
C ASN A 51 -6.81 35.90 -9.06
N ARG A 52 -7.57 36.32 -10.08
CA ARG A 52 -8.96 35.89 -10.33
C ARG A 52 -9.08 34.72 -11.31
N LEU A 53 -7.96 34.26 -11.88
CA LEU A 53 -7.95 33.14 -12.84
C LEU A 53 -8.60 31.88 -12.26
N LYS A 54 -9.53 31.33 -13.03
CA LYS A 54 -10.24 30.09 -12.72
C LYS A 54 -9.72 28.95 -13.59
N VAL A 55 -9.99 27.72 -13.17
CA VAL A 55 -9.64 26.51 -13.93
C VAL A 55 -10.15 26.58 -15.36
N LYS A 56 -11.41 26.97 -15.58
CA LYS A 56 -12.00 27.09 -16.92
C LYS A 56 -11.28 28.06 -17.87
N ASP A 57 -10.52 29.02 -17.32
CA ASP A 57 -9.80 30.01 -18.12
C ASP A 57 -8.47 29.44 -18.67
N ILE A 58 -7.94 28.40 -18.02
CA ILE A 58 -6.63 27.78 -18.26
C ILE A 58 -6.78 26.36 -18.84
N MET A 59 -7.89 25.69 -18.60
CA MET A 59 -8.13 24.32 -19.03
C MET A 59 -8.60 24.26 -20.49
N LEU A 60 -7.87 23.53 -21.33
CA LEU A 60 -8.17 23.29 -22.75
C LEU A 60 -8.67 21.86 -22.97
N ASP A 61 -9.23 21.58 -24.15
CA ASP A 61 -9.68 20.21 -24.51
C ASP A 61 -8.53 19.19 -24.59
N VAL A 62 -7.32 19.67 -24.90
CA VAL A 62 -6.11 18.84 -25.05
C VAL A 62 -5.16 18.92 -23.86
N GLY A 63 -5.44 19.74 -22.84
CA GLY A 63 -4.57 19.91 -21.69
C GLY A 63 -4.78 21.21 -20.92
N TRP A 64 -3.69 21.86 -20.55
CA TRP A 64 -3.67 23.08 -19.75
C TRP A 64 -2.81 24.13 -20.44
N ASP A 65 -3.32 25.35 -20.53
CA ASP A 65 -2.65 26.52 -21.09
C ASP A 65 -1.78 27.22 -20.04
N TRP A 66 -0.55 26.76 -19.88
CA TRP A 66 0.37 27.29 -18.87
C TRP A 66 0.84 28.72 -19.17
N GLU A 67 0.71 29.20 -20.40
CA GLU A 67 1.17 30.53 -20.82
C GLU A 67 0.32 31.64 -20.20
N LYS A 68 -0.93 31.34 -19.84
CA LYS A 68 -1.81 32.26 -19.11
C LYS A 68 -1.41 32.49 -17.66
N LEU A 69 -0.50 31.68 -17.11
CA LEU A 69 0.02 31.92 -15.77
C LEU A 69 1.14 32.95 -15.83
N THR A 70 1.01 34.02 -15.06
CA THR A 70 2.03 35.07 -14.95
C THR A 70 3.30 34.62 -14.22
N PHE A 71 3.32 33.39 -13.69
CA PHE A 71 4.44 32.81 -12.96
C PHE A 71 4.80 31.44 -13.53
N GLU A 72 6.10 31.16 -13.59
CA GLU A 72 6.58 29.84 -13.97
C GLU A 72 6.50 28.87 -12.78
N LEU A 73 5.69 27.83 -12.92
CA LEU A 73 5.57 26.76 -11.93
C LEU A 73 6.61 25.65 -12.18
N PRO A 74 7.15 25.01 -11.12
CA PRO A 74 7.98 23.81 -11.26
C PRO A 74 7.27 22.70 -12.05
N ASP A 75 8.04 21.95 -12.83
CA ASP A 75 7.52 20.88 -13.70
C ASP A 75 6.78 19.77 -12.92
N GLU A 76 7.22 19.49 -11.70
CA GLU A 76 6.57 18.54 -10.80
C GLU A 76 5.14 18.97 -10.44
N VAL A 77 4.96 20.26 -10.15
CA VAL A 77 3.66 20.87 -9.82
C VAL A 77 2.74 20.87 -11.05
N LYS A 78 3.27 21.28 -12.21
CA LYS A 78 2.56 21.16 -13.49
C LYS A 78 2.15 19.71 -13.75
N GLY A 79 3.03 18.74 -13.45
CA GLY A 79 2.78 17.31 -13.56
C GLY A 79 1.64 16.81 -12.67
N LEU A 80 1.54 17.28 -11.43
CA LEU A 80 0.44 16.94 -10.52
C LEU A 80 -0.91 17.46 -11.04
N ILE A 81 -0.94 18.69 -11.58
CA ILE A 81 -2.17 19.30 -12.10
C ILE A 81 -2.60 18.63 -13.42
N ARG A 82 -1.66 18.37 -14.34
CA ARG A 82 -1.95 17.66 -15.61
C ARG A 82 -2.55 16.27 -15.37
N ALA A 83 -2.14 15.61 -14.30
CA ALA A 83 -2.64 14.30 -13.90
C ALA A 83 -4.04 14.35 -13.25
N ILE A 84 -4.63 15.52 -13.01
CA ILE A 84 -5.99 15.63 -12.45
C ILE A 84 -6.99 15.09 -13.49
N PRO A 85 -7.80 14.08 -13.14
CA PRO A 85 -8.90 13.59 -13.96
C PRO A 85 -9.88 14.72 -14.30
N THR A 86 -10.01 15.05 -15.58
CA THR A 86 -10.89 16.13 -16.06
C THR A 86 -12.10 15.59 -16.78
N SER A 87 -13.29 16.00 -16.32
CA SER A 87 -14.55 15.67 -17.01
C SER A 87 -14.73 16.58 -18.21
N THR A 88 -14.93 15.99 -19.38
CA THR A 88 -15.25 16.72 -20.62
C THR A 88 -16.74 17.05 -20.74
N LEU A 89 -17.57 16.53 -19.84
CA LEU A 89 -19.01 16.79 -19.83
C LEU A 89 -19.29 18.04 -19.01
N GLY A 90 -19.91 19.05 -19.64
CA GLY A 90 -20.24 20.32 -19.01
C GLY A 90 -21.28 20.27 -17.89
N GLY A 91 -21.79 19.09 -17.52
CA GLY A 91 -22.86 18.89 -16.52
C GLY A 91 -22.39 18.41 -15.13
N GLY A 92 -21.09 18.19 -14.91
CA GLY A 92 -20.58 17.81 -13.59
C GLY A 92 -20.29 19.02 -12.70
N SER A 93 -20.53 18.90 -11.39
CA SER A 93 -19.96 19.82 -10.40
C SER A 93 -18.56 19.37 -9.99
N ASP A 94 -17.71 20.30 -9.57
CA ASP A 94 -16.41 19.97 -8.99
C ASP A 94 -16.59 19.14 -7.71
N LYS A 95 -15.74 18.14 -7.49
CA LYS A 95 -15.84 17.21 -6.34
C LYS A 95 -14.53 17.18 -5.57
N LEU A 96 -14.62 17.10 -4.25
CA LEU A 96 -13.46 16.87 -3.39
C LEU A 96 -13.25 15.36 -3.21
N ALA A 97 -12.00 14.92 -3.32
CA ALA A 97 -11.60 13.53 -3.10
C ALA A 97 -10.38 13.45 -2.19
N TRP A 98 -10.25 12.35 -1.46
CA TRP A 98 -9.10 12.08 -0.59
C TRP A 98 -7.95 11.46 -1.39
N ALA A 99 -6.83 12.18 -1.51
CA ALA A 99 -5.67 11.79 -2.32
C ALA A 99 -5.00 10.50 -1.82
N GLY A 100 -5.08 10.21 -0.51
CA GLY A 100 -4.50 9.02 0.11
C GLY A 100 -5.26 7.71 -0.15
N SER A 101 -6.45 7.78 -0.77
CA SER A 101 -7.28 6.60 -1.03
C SER A 101 -7.50 6.37 -2.53
N PRO A 102 -7.30 5.15 -3.07
CA PRO A 102 -7.57 4.85 -4.48
C PRO A 102 -8.99 5.15 -4.95
N ASN A 103 -9.98 5.06 -4.05
CA ASN A 103 -11.38 5.33 -4.35
C ASN A 103 -11.80 6.79 -4.04
N GLY A 104 -10.89 7.62 -3.54
CA GLY A 104 -11.16 9.02 -3.18
C GLY A 104 -12.03 9.23 -1.94
N LEU A 105 -12.42 8.16 -1.24
CA LEU A 105 -13.06 8.25 0.06
C LEU A 105 -12.02 8.54 1.14
N PHE A 106 -12.44 9.23 2.19
CA PHE A 106 -11.59 9.50 3.34
C PHE A 106 -11.04 8.18 3.93
N ASP A 107 -9.72 8.09 4.07
CA ASP A 107 -9.05 6.94 4.65
C ASP A 107 -8.28 7.36 5.91
N VAL A 108 -8.70 6.82 7.05
CA VAL A 108 -8.14 7.12 8.37
C VAL A 108 -6.65 6.78 8.42
N LYS A 109 -6.23 5.70 7.74
CA LYS A 109 -4.83 5.26 7.76
C LYS A 109 -3.91 6.29 7.09
N SER A 110 -4.26 6.75 5.90
CA SER A 110 -3.51 7.79 5.19
C SER A 110 -3.63 9.16 5.87
N ALA A 111 -4.79 9.51 6.44
CA ALA A 111 -4.92 10.71 7.26
C ALA A 111 -3.98 10.69 8.47
N TYR A 112 -3.93 9.56 9.18
CA TYR A 112 -3.00 9.35 10.28
C TYR A 112 -1.54 9.44 9.82
N GLY A 113 -1.22 8.87 8.66
CA GLY A 113 0.09 9.01 8.02
C GLY A 113 0.49 10.46 7.79
N ILE A 114 -0.38 11.27 7.17
CA ILE A 114 -0.13 12.70 6.92
C ILE A 114 0.06 13.49 8.22
N THR A 115 -0.64 13.11 9.29
CA THR A 115 -0.43 13.72 10.61
C THR A 115 0.86 13.27 11.31
N MET A 116 1.35 12.07 11.00
CA MET A 116 2.55 11.48 11.59
C MET A 116 3.83 11.74 10.79
N GLU A 117 3.77 12.15 9.52
CA GLU A 117 4.94 12.45 8.66
C GLU A 117 5.81 13.61 9.19
N SER A 118 5.38 14.35 10.23
CA SER A 118 6.26 15.22 11.01
C SER A 118 7.23 14.46 11.94
N SER A 119 7.10 13.13 12.03
CA SER A 119 7.99 12.23 12.77
C SER A 119 8.52 11.17 11.80
N ASN A 120 9.84 11.17 11.55
CA ASN A 120 10.54 10.19 10.72
C ASN A 120 10.05 8.76 11.00
N THR A 121 9.22 8.20 10.11
CA THR A 121 8.81 6.81 10.20
C THR A 121 9.98 5.93 9.78
N SER A 122 10.76 5.48 10.76
CA SER A 122 11.68 4.37 10.55
C SER A 122 10.87 3.13 10.16
N SER A 123 11.31 2.44 9.10
CA SER A 123 10.65 1.21 8.67
C SER A 123 10.61 0.19 9.81
N PHE A 124 9.44 -0.41 10.07
CA PHE A 124 9.29 -1.39 11.12
C PHE A 124 10.16 -2.64 10.83
N LEU A 125 11.24 -2.79 11.59
CA LEU A 125 12.27 -3.81 11.39
C LEU A 125 11.77 -5.27 11.53
N ALA A 126 10.57 -5.47 12.10
CA ALA A 126 10.00 -6.80 12.33
C ALA A 126 8.80 -7.17 11.42
N SER A 127 8.71 -6.58 10.22
CA SER A 127 7.68 -6.91 9.21
C SER A 127 7.64 -8.40 8.81
N TRP A 128 8.74 -9.13 9.03
CA TRP A 128 8.86 -10.56 8.77
C TRP A 128 7.94 -11.44 9.62
N ILE A 129 7.46 -10.95 10.76
CA ILE A 129 6.53 -11.69 11.65
C ILE A 129 5.27 -12.11 10.88
N TRP A 130 4.79 -11.26 9.96
CA TRP A 130 3.59 -11.52 9.16
C TRP A 130 3.80 -12.56 8.05
N LYS A 131 5.06 -12.79 7.65
CA LYS A 131 5.44 -13.80 6.66
C LYS A 131 5.71 -15.17 7.28
N ALA A 132 5.92 -15.24 8.59
CA ALA A 132 6.19 -16.49 9.31
C ALA A 132 4.95 -17.39 9.33
N ASP A 133 5.10 -18.67 9.02
CA ASP A 133 3.96 -19.61 8.98
C ASP A 133 3.57 -20.08 10.39
N LEU A 134 2.78 -19.28 11.09
CA LEU A 134 2.45 -19.43 12.51
C LEU A 134 0.98 -19.07 12.74
N LEU A 135 0.42 -19.56 13.85
CA LEU A 135 -0.93 -19.18 14.29
C LEU A 135 -1.02 -17.66 14.48
N PRO A 136 -2.16 -17.02 14.10
CA PRO A 136 -2.33 -15.57 14.24
C PRO A 136 -2.03 -15.04 15.64
N LYS A 137 -2.45 -15.76 16.70
CA LYS A 137 -2.17 -15.40 18.09
C LYS A 137 -0.66 -15.34 18.42
N ILE A 138 0.14 -16.23 17.83
CA ILE A 138 1.60 -16.26 18.04
C ILE A 138 2.25 -15.13 17.25
N ARG A 139 1.81 -14.86 16.02
CA ARG A 139 2.26 -13.68 15.24
C ARG A 139 1.98 -12.38 16.01
N MET A 140 0.77 -12.22 16.54
CA MET A 140 0.40 -11.08 17.37
C MET A 140 1.30 -10.95 18.60
N PHE A 141 1.57 -12.06 19.28
CA PHE A 141 2.46 -12.06 20.44
C PHE A 141 3.89 -11.63 20.09
N LEU A 142 4.48 -12.17 19.02
CA LEU A 142 5.80 -11.76 18.54
C LEU A 142 5.82 -10.27 18.16
N TRP A 143 4.75 -9.78 17.53
CA TRP A 143 4.61 -8.37 17.16
C TRP A 143 4.59 -7.46 18.40
N LEU A 144 3.84 -7.86 19.45
CA LEU A 144 3.84 -7.15 20.74
C LEU A 144 5.22 -7.17 21.40
N CYS A 145 5.96 -8.28 21.31
CA CYS A 145 7.34 -8.34 21.79
C CYS A 145 8.24 -7.35 21.04
N ALA A 146 8.18 -7.34 19.70
CA ALA A 146 8.99 -6.43 18.87
C ALA A 146 8.66 -4.95 19.11
N HIS A 147 7.41 -4.63 19.43
CA HIS A 147 6.95 -3.29 19.81
C HIS A 147 7.13 -2.97 21.30
N SER A 148 7.86 -3.79 22.07
CA SER A 148 8.03 -3.59 23.52
C SER A 148 6.72 -3.34 24.26
N SER A 149 5.69 -4.13 23.92
CA SER A 149 4.30 -3.86 24.28
C SER A 149 3.60 -4.95 25.09
N ILE A 150 4.28 -6.05 25.41
CA ILE A 150 3.78 -7.08 26.33
C ILE A 150 3.83 -6.59 27.79
N GLY A 151 3.01 -7.16 28.67
CA GLY A 151 2.89 -6.78 30.09
C GLY A 151 4.06 -7.22 30.97
N VAL A 152 5.30 -6.89 30.61
CA VAL A 152 6.47 -6.97 31.51
C VAL A 152 6.63 -5.65 32.27
N LYS A 153 7.26 -5.67 33.44
CA LYS A 153 7.29 -4.48 34.31
C LYS A 153 7.93 -3.27 33.62
N VAL A 154 9.02 -3.45 32.87
CA VAL A 154 9.65 -2.37 32.08
C VAL A 154 8.67 -1.70 31.10
N CYS A 155 7.80 -2.48 30.47
CA CYS A 155 6.81 -1.95 29.53
C CYS A 155 5.65 -1.27 30.26
N LEU A 156 5.31 -1.73 31.46
CA LEU A 156 4.25 -1.16 32.30
C LEU A 156 4.70 0.14 32.98
N GLU A 157 5.95 0.21 33.43
CA GLU A 157 6.54 1.40 34.03
C GLU A 157 6.64 2.53 33.00
N LYS A 158 7.10 2.24 31.77
CA LYS A 158 7.06 3.18 30.63
C LYS A 158 5.66 3.73 30.30
N ARG A 159 4.61 3.02 30.73
CA ARG A 159 3.20 3.44 30.56
C ARG A 159 2.62 4.09 31.83
N GLY A 160 3.42 4.28 32.88
CA GLY A 160 2.98 4.84 34.16
C GLY A 160 2.07 3.93 34.98
N VAL A 161 2.04 2.61 34.71
CA VAL A 161 1.14 1.66 35.38
C VAL A 161 1.72 1.12 36.69
N VAL A 162 3.05 1.02 36.79
CA VAL A 162 3.77 0.49 37.96
C VAL A 162 4.99 1.36 38.27
N GLN A 163 5.46 1.32 39.53
CA GLN A 163 6.61 2.10 40.01
C GLN A 163 7.87 1.25 40.23
N ASP A 164 7.78 -0.08 40.16
CA ASP A 164 8.90 -1.00 40.29
C ASP A 164 9.06 -1.85 39.02
N GLU A 165 10.29 -2.13 38.64
CA GLU A 165 10.61 -2.98 37.50
C GLU A 165 10.97 -4.44 37.90
N VAL A 166 10.85 -4.78 39.18
CA VAL A 166 11.39 -6.03 39.73
C VAL A 166 10.56 -7.22 39.26
N CYS A 167 11.24 -8.32 38.89
CA CYS A 167 10.56 -9.55 38.51
C CYS A 167 9.80 -10.15 39.71
N PRO A 168 8.46 -10.34 39.63
CA PRO A 168 7.66 -10.90 40.72
C PRO A 168 7.92 -12.39 40.94
N VAL A 169 8.71 -13.04 40.07
CA VAL A 169 8.91 -14.49 40.09
C VAL A 169 10.29 -14.89 40.63
N CYS A 170 11.37 -14.15 40.34
CA CYS A 170 12.69 -14.41 40.92
C CYS A 170 13.11 -13.38 41.95
N CYS A 171 12.34 -12.29 42.10
CA CYS A 171 12.65 -11.17 42.99
C CYS A 171 14.07 -10.60 42.76
N ASN A 172 14.62 -10.80 41.57
CA ASN A 172 15.98 -10.43 41.22
C ASN A 172 16.02 -9.89 39.79
N GLY A 173 16.52 -8.66 39.65
CA GLY A 173 16.70 -7.98 38.38
C GLY A 173 15.43 -7.35 37.78
N VAL A 174 15.69 -6.51 36.77
CA VAL A 174 14.69 -5.80 35.97
C VAL A 174 13.98 -6.77 35.03
N LEU A 175 12.65 -6.78 35.07
CA LEU A 175 11.81 -7.64 34.26
C LEU A 175 11.64 -7.08 32.85
N THR A 176 12.66 -7.28 32.02
CA THR A 176 12.63 -7.05 30.58
C THR A 176 11.89 -8.19 29.85
N ILE A 177 11.60 -8.01 28.55
CA ILE A 177 11.06 -9.07 27.69
C ILE A 177 12.04 -10.26 27.60
N LEU A 178 13.33 -9.99 27.44
CA LEU A 178 14.37 -11.02 27.44
C LEU A 178 14.48 -11.72 28.79
N HIS A 179 14.34 -11.00 29.90
CA HIS A 179 14.28 -11.63 31.22
C HIS A 179 13.06 -12.57 31.32
N ALA A 180 11.89 -12.11 30.88
CA ALA A 180 10.64 -12.87 30.96
C ALA A 180 10.60 -14.11 30.07
N LEU A 181 11.33 -14.11 28.94
CA LEU A 181 11.25 -15.17 27.93
C LEU A 181 12.54 -16.00 27.77
N ARG A 182 13.70 -15.44 28.13
CA ARG A 182 15.02 -16.07 27.92
C ARG A 182 15.77 -16.31 29.23
N HIS A 183 16.02 -15.27 30.03
CA HIS A 183 17.06 -15.30 31.07
C HIS A 183 16.60 -15.69 32.47
N TYR A 184 15.30 -15.91 32.69
CA TYR A 184 14.79 -16.36 33.98
C TYR A 184 15.42 -17.72 34.38
N THR A 185 15.90 -17.86 35.62
CA THR A 185 16.70 -19.01 36.10
C THR A 185 16.05 -20.37 35.81
N HIS A 186 14.73 -20.45 35.92
CA HIS A 186 13.98 -21.68 35.66
C HIS A 186 13.69 -21.94 34.17
N LEU A 187 13.82 -20.93 33.29
CA LEU A 187 13.67 -21.13 31.85
C LEU A 187 14.90 -21.79 31.22
N LYS A 188 16.08 -21.69 31.86
CA LYS A 188 17.29 -22.39 31.39
C LYS A 188 17.04 -23.89 31.21
N GLN A 189 16.30 -24.51 32.13
CA GLN A 189 15.96 -25.94 32.02
C GLN A 189 15.06 -26.23 30.81
N VAL A 190 14.07 -25.36 30.54
CA VAL A 190 13.17 -25.51 29.38
C VAL A 190 13.96 -25.34 28.07
N TRP A 191 14.82 -24.32 27.99
CA TRP A 191 15.67 -24.10 26.81
C TRP A 191 16.71 -25.22 26.62
N ASN A 192 17.29 -25.75 27.71
CA ASN A 192 18.17 -26.92 27.65
C ASN A 192 17.44 -28.15 27.08
N GLN A 193 16.20 -28.41 27.51
CA GLN A 193 15.36 -29.49 26.98
C GLN A 193 14.99 -29.29 25.50
N LEU A 194 15.00 -28.05 25.01
CA LEU A 194 14.82 -27.70 23.61
C LEU A 194 16.14 -27.61 22.82
N GLY A 195 17.25 -28.09 23.40
CA GLY A 195 18.55 -28.19 22.71
C GLY A 195 19.47 -26.97 22.83
N PHE A 196 19.14 -25.98 23.67
CA PHE A 196 19.97 -24.79 23.88
C PHE A 196 20.63 -24.81 25.25
N THR A 197 21.93 -25.12 25.25
CA THR A 197 22.75 -25.17 26.47
C THR A 197 23.54 -23.88 26.66
N ALA A 198 24.31 -23.80 27.75
CA ALA A 198 25.16 -22.64 28.03
C ALA A 198 26.23 -22.37 26.94
N SER A 199 26.56 -23.35 26.10
CA SER A 199 27.53 -23.17 25.01
C SER A 199 26.98 -22.42 23.80
N ASN A 200 25.66 -22.25 23.69
CA ASN A 200 25.04 -21.49 22.59
C ASN A 200 25.14 -19.98 22.84
N PHE A 201 26.35 -19.42 22.78
CA PHE A 201 26.64 -18.03 23.14
C PHE A 201 25.70 -17.03 22.45
N ASP A 202 25.54 -17.14 21.13
CA ASP A 202 24.70 -16.24 20.33
C ASP A 202 23.24 -16.21 20.80
N PHE A 203 22.68 -17.37 21.13
CA PHE A 203 21.30 -17.47 21.61
C PHE A 203 21.08 -16.65 22.90
N TRP A 204 22.05 -16.66 23.80
CA TRP A 204 21.95 -16.01 25.11
C TRP A 204 22.29 -14.52 25.10
N HIS A 205 23.00 -14.03 24.07
CA HIS A 205 23.55 -12.67 24.05
C HIS A 205 22.94 -11.74 22.99
N TYR A 206 22.21 -12.25 21.99
CA TYR A 206 21.52 -11.37 21.04
C TYR A 206 20.51 -10.43 21.71
N ASN A 207 20.35 -9.23 21.13
CA ASN A 207 19.25 -8.32 21.50
C ASN A 207 17.89 -8.91 21.09
N LEU A 208 16.79 -8.33 21.57
CA LEU A 208 15.45 -8.90 21.39
C LEU A 208 15.07 -9.08 19.92
N LEU A 209 15.29 -8.08 19.06
CA LEU A 209 14.86 -8.14 17.67
C LEU A 209 15.68 -9.14 16.87
N ASP A 210 17.01 -9.15 17.07
CA ASP A 210 17.89 -10.11 16.41
C ASP A 210 17.61 -11.54 16.89
N TRP A 211 17.43 -11.71 18.21
CA TRP A 211 17.09 -13.01 18.79
C TRP A 211 15.77 -13.56 18.25
N LEU A 212 14.72 -12.73 18.16
CA LEU A 212 13.45 -13.17 17.56
C LEU A 212 13.61 -13.48 16.06
N SER A 213 14.29 -12.61 15.31
CA SER A 213 14.37 -12.72 13.86
C SER A 213 15.21 -13.92 13.40
N LEU A 214 16.37 -14.15 14.01
CA LEU A 214 17.27 -15.25 13.65
C LEU A 214 16.65 -16.61 13.96
N ASN A 215 15.98 -16.76 15.10
CA ASN A 215 15.35 -18.03 15.47
C ASN A 215 14.09 -18.33 14.63
N VAL A 216 13.26 -17.33 14.29
CA VAL A 216 12.07 -17.55 13.45
C VAL A 216 12.42 -17.77 11.97
N ARG A 217 13.58 -17.27 11.53
CA ARG A 217 14.04 -17.44 10.14
C ARG A 217 15.00 -18.60 9.94
N SER A 218 15.43 -19.25 11.01
CA SER A 218 16.30 -20.42 10.95
C SER A 218 15.61 -21.57 10.19
N ASN A 219 16.40 -22.27 9.37
CA ASN A 219 16.00 -23.50 8.70
C ASN A 219 16.43 -24.75 9.47
N ASP A 220 16.98 -24.56 10.67
CA ASP A 220 17.40 -25.66 11.53
C ASP A 220 16.20 -26.47 11.99
N LYS A 221 16.48 -27.69 12.40
CA LYS A 221 15.50 -28.60 12.96
C LYS A 221 15.89 -28.89 14.41
N LEU A 222 14.88 -29.17 15.23
CA LEU A 222 15.11 -29.75 16.53
C LEU A 222 15.64 -31.17 16.32
N HIS A 223 16.92 -31.38 16.64
CA HIS A 223 17.75 -32.52 16.23
C HIS A 223 17.06 -33.88 16.42
N ASP A 224 16.37 -34.08 17.55
CA ASP A 224 15.82 -35.39 17.93
C ASP A 224 14.43 -35.69 17.33
N MET A 225 13.72 -34.69 16.79
CA MET A 225 12.34 -34.86 16.29
C MET A 225 12.13 -34.37 14.85
N GLY A 226 13.14 -33.80 14.22
CA GLY A 226 13.05 -33.30 12.84
C GLY A 226 12.09 -32.11 12.64
N LEU A 227 11.53 -31.57 13.72
CA LEU A 227 10.58 -30.45 13.70
C LEU A 227 11.29 -29.14 13.33
N PRO A 228 10.71 -28.31 12.43
CA PRO A 228 11.33 -27.03 12.06
C PRO A 228 11.47 -26.09 13.27
N TRP A 229 12.69 -25.62 13.54
CA TRP A 229 12.98 -24.73 14.67
C TRP A 229 12.18 -23.42 14.62
N LYS A 230 12.00 -22.88 13.41
CA LYS A 230 11.15 -21.72 13.13
C LYS A 230 9.69 -21.84 13.60
N ILE A 231 9.21 -23.06 13.88
CA ILE A 231 7.89 -23.31 14.47
C ILE A 231 8.04 -23.55 15.98
N VAL A 232 8.98 -24.39 16.40
CA VAL A 232 9.19 -24.73 17.81
C VAL A 232 9.48 -23.49 18.66
N PHE A 233 10.38 -22.61 18.20
CA PHE A 233 10.80 -21.43 18.95
C PHE A 233 9.64 -20.47 19.28
N PRO A 234 8.80 -20.03 18.32
CA PRO A 234 7.63 -19.19 18.65
C PRO A 234 6.64 -19.83 19.61
N PHE A 235 6.44 -21.15 19.52
CA PHE A 235 5.60 -21.88 20.46
C PHE A 235 6.22 -21.95 21.85
N ALA A 236 7.55 -22.07 21.95
CA ALA A 236 8.27 -21.99 23.21
C ALA A 236 8.01 -20.64 23.88
N LEU A 237 8.24 -19.53 23.16
CA LEU A 237 8.01 -18.18 23.69
C LEU A 237 6.57 -17.98 24.19
N TRP A 238 5.59 -18.42 23.41
CA TRP A 238 4.17 -18.29 23.77
C TRP A 238 3.81 -19.11 25.01
N ASN A 239 4.26 -20.36 25.11
CA ASN A 239 3.96 -21.22 26.26
C ASN A 239 4.71 -20.79 27.52
N ILE A 240 5.95 -20.32 27.38
CA ILE A 240 6.71 -19.69 28.47
C ILE A 240 5.96 -18.47 29.00
N TRP A 241 5.51 -17.59 28.11
CA TRP A 241 4.74 -16.40 28.49
C TRP A 241 3.44 -16.76 29.24
N LYS A 242 2.65 -17.70 28.70
CA LYS A 242 1.44 -18.20 29.37
C LYS A 242 1.75 -18.79 30.74
N SER A 243 2.72 -19.71 30.82
CA SER A 243 3.09 -20.38 32.07
C SER A 243 3.54 -19.37 33.13
N ARG A 244 4.26 -18.31 32.73
CA ARG A 244 4.64 -17.22 33.63
C ARG A 244 3.42 -16.45 34.12
N ASN A 245 2.49 -16.10 33.25
CA ASN A 245 1.30 -15.35 33.65
C ASN A 245 0.38 -16.16 34.56
N GLU A 246 0.23 -17.46 34.31
CA GLU A 246 -0.49 -18.37 35.21
C GLU A 246 0.14 -18.41 36.61
N LEU A 247 1.47 -18.42 36.68
CA LEU A 247 2.18 -18.38 37.96
C LEU A 247 2.00 -17.03 38.69
N VAL A 248 2.07 -15.91 37.96
CA VAL A 248 1.98 -14.56 38.54
C VAL A 248 0.55 -14.21 38.99
N PHE A 249 -0.46 -14.49 38.16
CA PHE A 249 -1.82 -14.03 38.39
C PHE A 249 -2.71 -15.10 39.05
N ASN A 250 -2.50 -16.38 38.72
CA ASN A 250 -3.34 -17.47 39.21
C ASN A 250 -2.63 -18.35 40.26
N ARG A 251 -1.39 -18.03 40.63
CA ARG A 251 -0.54 -18.79 41.56
C ARG A 251 -0.44 -20.28 41.20
N LYS A 252 -0.62 -20.62 39.92
CA LYS A 252 -0.55 -21.99 39.44
C LYS A 252 0.90 -22.46 39.48
N GLY A 253 1.13 -23.68 39.97
CA GLY A 253 2.45 -24.31 39.98
C GLY A 253 3.05 -24.39 38.57
N ARG A 254 4.38 -24.47 38.50
CA ARG A 254 5.10 -24.60 37.22
C ARG A 254 4.88 -25.99 36.63
N SER A 255 4.67 -26.06 35.31
CA SER A 255 4.63 -27.35 34.61
C SER A 255 6.03 -27.91 34.46
N PRO A 256 6.33 -29.12 34.97
CA PRO A 256 7.63 -29.77 34.77
C PRO A 256 7.83 -30.27 33.33
N ILE A 257 6.74 -30.35 32.55
CA ILE A 257 6.70 -30.89 31.18
C ILE A 257 6.54 -29.80 30.12
N LEU A 258 6.81 -28.53 30.45
CA LEU A 258 6.56 -27.40 29.56
C LEU A 258 7.26 -27.52 28.19
N ALA A 259 8.48 -28.05 28.14
CA ALA A 259 9.18 -28.27 26.87
C ALA A 259 8.48 -29.34 26.01
N VAL A 260 7.94 -30.39 26.64
CA VAL A 260 7.16 -31.43 25.96
C VAL A 260 5.87 -30.84 25.41
N ASP A 261 5.16 -30.03 26.20
CA ASP A 261 3.93 -29.34 25.76
C ASP A 261 4.19 -28.42 24.56
N VAL A 262 5.35 -27.74 24.54
CA VAL A 262 5.78 -26.89 23.42
C VAL A 262 5.98 -27.72 22.15
N VAL A 263 6.71 -28.83 22.27
CA VAL A 263 7.01 -29.72 21.15
C VAL A 263 5.72 -30.30 20.57
N TYR A 264 4.83 -30.81 21.43
CA TYR A 264 3.55 -31.39 21.02
C TYR A 264 2.66 -30.37 20.29
N GLN A 265 2.56 -29.13 20.79
CA GLN A 265 1.78 -28.08 20.13
C GLN A 265 2.40 -27.64 18.79
N ALA A 266 3.74 -27.58 18.72
CA ALA A 266 4.46 -27.25 17.49
C ALA A 266 4.32 -28.34 16.42
N GLU A 267 4.41 -29.61 16.83
CA GLU A 267 4.19 -30.78 15.99
C GLU A 267 2.78 -30.80 15.41
N TYR A 268 1.76 -30.61 16.26
CA TYR A 268 0.37 -30.55 15.81
C TYR A 268 0.18 -29.50 14.70
N LEU A 269 0.72 -28.30 14.88
CA LEU A 269 0.65 -27.28 13.81
C LEU A 269 1.42 -27.73 12.57
N HIS A 270 2.62 -28.29 12.72
CA HIS A 270 3.42 -28.71 11.58
C HIS A 270 2.71 -29.80 10.75
N CYS A 271 2.11 -30.78 11.39
CA CYS A 271 1.38 -31.85 10.71
C CYS A 271 0.07 -31.36 10.08
N VAL A 272 -0.70 -30.51 10.78
CA VAL A 272 -2.04 -30.08 10.34
C VAL A 272 -1.96 -28.93 9.31
N ALA A 273 -0.98 -28.03 9.42
CA ALA A 273 -0.80 -26.94 8.46
C ALA A 273 -0.17 -27.39 7.13
N THR A 274 0.27 -28.65 7.04
CA THR A 274 0.85 -29.24 5.82
C THR A 274 -0.16 -30.13 5.12
N PRO A 275 -1.14 -29.52 4.42
CA PRO A 275 -1.16 -29.71 2.98
C PRO A 275 -1.34 -28.35 2.30
N ARG A 276 -0.23 -27.62 2.13
CA ARG A 276 -0.23 -26.50 1.17
C ARG A 276 -0.48 -27.11 -0.20
N MET A 277 -1.69 -26.93 -0.75
CA MET A 277 -1.98 -27.26 -2.14
C MET A 277 -0.88 -26.62 -2.98
N GLN A 278 -0.02 -27.45 -3.58
CA GLN A 278 0.99 -26.95 -4.51
C GLN A 278 0.23 -26.21 -5.60
N THR A 279 0.37 -24.88 -5.65
CA THR A 279 -0.15 -24.09 -6.74
C THR A 279 0.53 -24.58 -8.02
N ARG A 280 -0.18 -25.34 -8.84
CA ARG A 280 0.33 -25.88 -10.09
C ARG A 280 0.66 -24.71 -11.01
N ARG A 281 1.95 -24.46 -11.24
CA ARG A 281 2.39 -23.50 -12.26
C ARG A 281 2.03 -24.07 -13.63
N VAL A 282 1.23 -23.33 -14.40
CA VAL A 282 0.88 -23.68 -15.78
C VAL A 282 1.67 -22.77 -16.71
N ILE A 283 2.50 -23.35 -17.57
CA ILE A 283 3.19 -22.60 -18.63
C ILE A 283 2.16 -22.30 -19.72
N ARG A 284 2.01 -21.01 -20.07
CA ARG A 284 1.17 -20.56 -21.19
C ARG A 284 2.07 -19.89 -22.23
N CYS A 285 2.03 -20.39 -23.47
CA CYS A 285 2.65 -19.70 -24.59
C CYS A 285 1.76 -18.51 -24.97
N ILE A 286 2.31 -17.30 -24.95
CA ILE A 286 1.59 -16.07 -25.24
C ILE A 286 2.15 -15.50 -26.55
N ARG A 287 1.26 -15.24 -27.52
CA ARG A 287 1.59 -14.56 -28.77
C ARG A 287 0.54 -13.49 -29.05
N TRP A 288 0.95 -12.40 -29.66
CA TRP A 288 0.01 -11.41 -30.17
C TRP A 288 -0.72 -11.99 -31.39
N GLU A 289 -2.05 -11.83 -31.42
CA GLU A 289 -2.88 -12.30 -32.53
C GLU A 289 -3.45 -11.10 -33.29
N ARG A 290 -3.42 -11.15 -34.61
CA ARG A 290 -4.00 -10.10 -35.46
C ARG A 290 -5.52 -10.05 -35.30
N PRO A 291 -6.16 -8.86 -35.39
CA PRO A 291 -7.61 -8.75 -35.32
C PRO A 291 -8.29 -9.31 -36.58
N GLU A 292 -9.59 -9.58 -36.49
CA GLU A 292 -10.42 -10.03 -37.60
C GLU A 292 -10.51 -8.99 -38.73
N GLN A 293 -10.91 -9.42 -39.92
CA GLN A 293 -11.08 -8.51 -41.05
C GLN A 293 -12.11 -7.42 -40.73
N GLY A 294 -11.79 -6.17 -41.05
CA GLY A 294 -12.62 -5.01 -40.71
C GLY A 294 -12.39 -4.45 -39.30
N TRP A 295 -11.68 -5.18 -38.43
CA TRP A 295 -11.31 -4.69 -37.10
C TRP A 295 -9.94 -4.01 -37.09
N LYS A 296 -9.79 -3.05 -36.19
CA LYS A 296 -8.50 -2.51 -35.76
C LYS A 296 -8.22 -2.95 -34.33
N LYS A 297 -6.95 -3.11 -33.97
CA LYS A 297 -6.53 -3.50 -32.63
C LYS A 297 -5.69 -2.41 -32.00
N LEU A 298 -6.16 -1.88 -30.87
CA LEU A 298 -5.49 -0.92 -30.01
C LEU A 298 -4.80 -1.67 -28.86
N ASN A 299 -3.49 -1.52 -28.74
CA ASN A 299 -2.71 -1.94 -27.58
C ASN A 299 -2.29 -0.68 -26.81
N THR A 300 -2.51 -0.64 -25.50
CA THR A 300 -2.12 0.51 -24.64
C THR A 300 -1.34 0.04 -23.43
N ASP A 301 -0.46 0.90 -22.92
CA ASP A 301 0.34 0.69 -21.73
C ASP A 301 0.56 2.02 -21.00
N GLY A 302 0.69 1.95 -19.67
CA GLY A 302 0.93 3.07 -18.77
C GLY A 302 2.12 2.82 -17.85
N SER A 303 3.16 3.65 -17.96
CA SER A 303 4.36 3.51 -17.13
C SER A 303 4.51 4.66 -16.13
N CYS A 304 4.98 4.36 -14.92
CA CYS A 304 5.34 5.34 -13.89
C CYS A 304 6.62 4.91 -13.14
N ILE A 305 7.50 5.87 -12.82
CA ILE A 305 8.81 5.56 -12.19
C ILE A 305 8.71 5.65 -10.64
N GLY A 306 7.93 4.78 -10.00
CA GLY A 306 7.80 4.76 -8.53
C GLY A 306 6.68 5.65 -7.96
N LEU A 307 6.51 5.62 -6.64
CA LEU A 307 5.42 6.30 -5.93
C LEU A 307 5.72 7.82 -5.90
N HIS A 308 4.95 8.63 -6.64
CA HIS A 308 5.09 10.09 -6.80
C HIS A 308 6.06 10.58 -7.89
N SER A 309 6.12 9.86 -9.00
CA SER A 309 7.10 10.08 -10.06
C SER A 309 6.48 10.39 -11.42
N LEU A 310 7.32 10.71 -12.41
CA LEU A 310 6.91 10.93 -13.79
C LEU A 310 6.24 9.67 -14.35
N ALA A 311 5.06 9.90 -14.93
CA ALA A 311 4.24 8.89 -15.57
C ALA A 311 3.87 9.34 -16.98
N GLY A 312 3.87 8.35 -17.88
CA GLY A 312 3.51 8.51 -19.28
C GLY A 312 2.72 7.30 -19.74
N CYS A 313 1.87 7.50 -20.73
CA CYS A 313 1.11 6.43 -21.35
C CYS A 313 1.33 6.44 -22.86
N GLY A 314 1.11 5.29 -23.47
CA GLY A 314 1.24 5.14 -24.90
C GLY A 314 0.38 4.02 -25.42
N GLY A 315 0.37 3.92 -26.74
CA GLY A 315 -0.32 2.85 -27.41
C GLY A 315 -0.18 2.91 -28.90
N LEU A 316 -0.63 1.83 -29.54
CA LEU A 316 -0.57 1.67 -30.98
C LEU A 316 -1.82 1.00 -31.50
N VAL A 317 -2.15 1.29 -32.76
CA VAL A 317 -3.24 0.70 -33.50
C VAL A 317 -2.69 -0.08 -34.68
N ARG A 318 -3.12 -1.33 -34.83
CA ARG A 318 -2.82 -2.21 -35.98
C ARG A 318 -4.08 -2.59 -36.73
N ASN A 319 -3.93 -2.87 -38.03
CA ASN A 319 -5.03 -3.37 -38.88
C ASN A 319 -5.13 -4.91 -38.85
N ALA A 320 -6.12 -5.47 -39.55
CA ALA A 320 -6.32 -6.92 -39.71
C ALA A 320 -5.13 -7.67 -40.32
N ASN A 321 -4.29 -6.98 -41.10
CA ASN A 321 -3.04 -7.54 -41.64
C ASN A 321 -1.88 -7.48 -40.65
N GLY A 322 -2.09 -6.97 -39.44
CA GLY A 322 -1.05 -6.75 -38.43
C GLY A 322 -0.15 -5.53 -38.70
N GLN A 323 -0.46 -4.73 -39.72
CA GLN A 323 0.32 -3.55 -40.07
C GLN A 323 0.00 -2.40 -39.13
N TRP A 324 1.04 -1.60 -38.85
CA TRP A 324 0.91 -0.36 -38.10
C TRP A 324 -0.05 0.62 -38.80
N VAL A 325 -0.93 1.25 -38.02
CA VAL A 325 -1.83 2.31 -38.49
C VAL A 325 -1.42 3.64 -37.88
N VAL A 326 -1.39 3.71 -36.56
CA VAL A 326 -1.05 4.92 -35.80
C VAL A 326 -0.57 4.53 -34.41
N GLY A 327 0.08 5.45 -33.71
CA GLY A 327 0.37 5.31 -32.29
C GLY A 327 0.46 6.66 -31.61
N PHE A 328 0.53 6.63 -30.29
CA PHE A 328 0.65 7.81 -29.46
C PHE A 328 1.57 7.54 -28.27
N SER A 329 2.15 8.63 -27.77
CA SER A 329 2.84 8.68 -26.50
C SER A 329 2.50 10.01 -25.85
N LYS A 330 2.17 10.00 -24.56
CA LYS A 330 1.74 11.18 -23.83
C LYS A 330 2.34 11.20 -22.43
N ARG A 331 3.04 12.29 -22.10
CA ARG A 331 3.46 12.60 -20.73
C ARG A 331 2.24 13.09 -19.95
N ILE A 332 1.85 12.36 -18.91
CA ILE A 332 0.71 12.73 -18.06
C ILE A 332 1.17 13.55 -16.85
N GLY A 333 2.28 13.17 -16.21
CA GLY A 333 2.77 13.84 -15.01
C GLY A 333 2.83 12.87 -13.84
N VAL A 334 2.40 13.28 -12.64
CA VAL A 334 2.55 12.46 -11.44
C VAL A 334 1.24 11.76 -11.11
N THR A 335 1.19 10.43 -11.25
CA THR A 335 0.00 9.62 -10.95
C THR A 335 0.37 8.18 -10.58
N SER A 336 -0.63 7.38 -10.21
CA SER A 336 -0.44 5.96 -9.89
C SER A 336 -0.36 5.08 -11.13
N SER A 337 0.29 3.91 -11.03
CA SER A 337 0.31 2.88 -12.09
C SER A 337 -1.11 2.55 -12.58
N PHE A 338 -2.07 2.34 -11.68
CA PHE A 338 -3.46 2.08 -12.05
C PHE A 338 -4.08 3.23 -12.88
N ALA A 339 -3.86 4.47 -12.46
CA ALA A 339 -4.44 5.62 -13.15
C ALA A 339 -3.78 5.90 -14.51
N ILE A 340 -2.47 5.65 -14.66
CA ILE A 340 -1.78 5.89 -15.93
C ILE A 340 -2.22 4.92 -17.03
N GLU A 341 -2.53 3.66 -16.67
CA GLU A 341 -3.12 2.68 -17.58
C GLU A 341 -4.44 3.17 -18.15
N LEU A 342 -5.31 3.69 -17.27
CA LEU A 342 -6.60 4.23 -17.65
C LEU A 342 -6.47 5.49 -18.53
N TRP A 343 -5.46 6.32 -18.27
CA TRP A 343 -5.11 7.44 -19.16
C TRP A 343 -4.67 6.95 -20.54
N GLY A 344 -3.84 5.90 -20.62
CA GLY A 344 -3.45 5.26 -21.88
C GLY A 344 -4.66 4.80 -22.69
N LEU A 345 -5.57 4.08 -22.03
CA LEU A 345 -6.83 3.66 -22.65
C LEU A 345 -7.63 4.85 -23.19
N ARG A 346 -7.85 5.90 -22.37
CA ARG A 346 -8.65 7.07 -22.77
C ARG A 346 -8.09 7.74 -24.01
N GLU A 347 -6.78 7.97 -24.06
CA GLU A 347 -6.14 8.65 -25.19
C GLU A 347 -6.12 7.77 -26.45
N GLY A 348 -5.92 6.46 -26.30
CA GLY A 348 -6.05 5.50 -27.40
C GLY A 348 -7.46 5.44 -27.98
N LEU A 349 -8.50 5.43 -27.12
CA LEU A 349 -9.89 5.46 -27.55
C LEU A 349 -10.24 6.77 -28.29
N LYS A 350 -9.78 7.92 -27.78
CA LYS A 350 -9.96 9.21 -28.48
C LYS A 350 -9.30 9.20 -29.85
N LEU A 351 -8.08 8.70 -29.95
CA LEU A 351 -7.36 8.57 -31.21
C LEU A 351 -8.15 7.71 -32.21
N CYS A 352 -8.68 6.58 -31.76
CA CYS A 352 -9.48 5.69 -32.60
C CYS A 352 -10.81 6.35 -33.05
N CYS A 353 -11.46 7.11 -32.17
CA CYS A 353 -12.65 7.89 -32.52
C CYS A 353 -12.34 8.95 -33.58
N ASN A 354 -11.21 9.66 -33.45
CA ASN A 354 -10.81 10.70 -34.41
C ASN A 354 -10.46 10.13 -35.79
N LEU A 355 -10.06 8.85 -35.84
CA LEU A 355 -9.79 8.12 -37.09
C LEU A 355 -11.04 7.44 -37.67
N ASN A 356 -12.23 7.67 -37.10
CA ASN A 356 -13.49 7.03 -37.51
C ASN A 356 -13.40 5.50 -37.56
N ILE A 357 -12.71 4.88 -36.60
CA ILE A 357 -12.67 3.42 -36.48
C ILE A 357 -14.01 2.95 -35.90
N HIS A 358 -14.69 2.03 -36.58
CA HIS A 358 -16.00 1.52 -36.16
C HIS A 358 -15.94 0.20 -35.37
N CYS A 359 -14.98 -0.69 -35.69
CA CYS A 359 -14.80 -1.99 -35.02
C CYS A 359 -13.41 -2.05 -34.36
N LEU A 360 -13.37 -2.12 -33.02
CA LEU A 360 -12.15 -1.95 -32.23
C LEU A 360 -11.92 -3.08 -31.22
N GLY A 361 -10.81 -3.79 -31.35
CA GLY A 361 -10.28 -4.66 -30.31
C GLY A 361 -9.29 -3.87 -29.44
N VAL A 362 -9.42 -3.93 -28.12
CA VAL A 362 -8.51 -3.31 -27.17
C VAL A 362 -7.82 -4.39 -26.34
N GLU A 363 -6.51 -4.30 -26.24
CA GLU A 363 -5.67 -5.19 -25.43
C GLU A 363 -4.86 -4.37 -24.43
N MET A 364 -4.96 -4.75 -23.17
CA MET A 364 -4.24 -4.16 -22.04
C MET A 364 -3.66 -5.26 -21.17
N ASP A 365 -2.46 -5.05 -20.63
CA ASP A 365 -1.85 -5.93 -19.62
C ASP A 365 -2.37 -5.66 -18.21
N ALA A 366 -2.93 -4.47 -17.97
CA ALA A 366 -3.58 -4.10 -16.73
C ALA A 366 -4.93 -4.81 -16.53
N LYS A 367 -4.90 -6.07 -16.07
CA LYS A 367 -6.11 -6.87 -15.77
C LYS A 367 -7.11 -6.12 -14.89
N SER A 368 -6.61 -5.38 -13.91
CA SER A 368 -7.44 -4.61 -12.98
C SER A 368 -8.30 -3.55 -13.69
N ILE A 369 -7.82 -2.98 -14.80
CA ILE A 369 -8.59 -2.01 -15.61
C ILE A 369 -9.68 -2.73 -16.42
N VAL A 370 -9.34 -3.87 -17.03
CA VAL A 370 -10.30 -4.69 -17.80
C VAL A 370 -11.44 -5.16 -16.89
N ASP A 371 -11.13 -5.64 -15.68
CA ASP A 371 -12.12 -6.09 -14.71
C ASP A 371 -13.02 -4.94 -14.23
N VAL A 372 -12.46 -3.73 -14.05
CA VAL A 372 -13.23 -2.54 -13.66
C VAL A 372 -14.15 -2.04 -14.77
N LEU A 373 -13.73 -2.12 -16.03
CA LEU A 373 -14.58 -1.76 -17.17
C LEU A 373 -15.77 -2.72 -17.34
N GLY A 374 -15.55 -4.01 -17.01
CA GLY A 374 -16.59 -5.04 -17.03
C GLY A 374 -17.54 -5.02 -15.83
N ASN A 375 -17.21 -4.27 -14.77
CA ASN A 375 -18.02 -4.22 -13.55
C ASN A 375 -18.88 -2.93 -13.50
N PRO A 376 -20.21 -3.02 -13.63
CA PRO A 376 -21.09 -1.85 -13.56
C PRO A 376 -21.14 -1.20 -12.17
N ASP A 377 -20.90 -1.96 -11.11
CA ASP A 377 -21.03 -1.52 -9.71
C ASP A 377 -19.73 -0.94 -9.13
N TYR A 378 -18.66 -0.81 -9.93
CA TYR A 378 -17.38 -0.33 -9.44
C TYR A 378 -17.40 1.20 -9.23
N VAL A 379 -17.39 1.63 -7.97
CA VAL A 379 -17.41 3.05 -7.56
C VAL A 379 -16.03 3.48 -7.03
N THR A 380 -15.39 4.42 -7.73
CA THR A 380 -14.15 5.06 -7.28
C THR A 380 -14.14 6.52 -7.67
N ASN A 381 -14.19 7.44 -6.70
CA ASN A 381 -14.33 8.88 -6.97
C ASN A 381 -13.13 9.45 -7.74
N ILE A 382 -11.88 9.08 -7.43
CA ILE A 382 -10.70 9.70 -8.08
C ILE A 382 -10.66 9.41 -9.58
N ILE A 383 -10.79 8.15 -9.97
CA ILE A 383 -10.66 7.71 -11.37
C ILE A 383 -11.99 7.69 -12.12
N SER A 384 -13.14 7.85 -11.43
CA SER A 384 -14.49 7.85 -12.03
C SER A 384 -14.54 8.73 -13.27
N THR A 385 -14.01 9.94 -13.18
CA THR A 385 -13.99 10.89 -14.28
C THR A 385 -13.29 10.37 -15.55
N ILE A 386 -12.14 9.70 -15.43
CA ILE A 386 -11.45 9.12 -16.60
C ILE A 386 -12.19 7.85 -17.04
N LEU A 387 -12.64 7.03 -16.10
CA LEU A 387 -13.35 5.78 -16.37
C LEU A 387 -14.66 6.02 -17.14
N ASP A 388 -15.46 6.98 -16.69
CA ASP A 388 -16.70 7.42 -17.34
C ASP A 388 -16.40 7.98 -18.73
N GLY A 389 -15.32 8.75 -18.86
CA GLY A 389 -14.82 9.20 -20.16
C GLY A 389 -14.46 8.05 -21.10
N CYS A 390 -13.80 6.99 -20.60
CA CYS A 390 -13.54 5.78 -21.37
C CYS A 390 -14.84 5.07 -21.76
N LYS A 391 -15.75 4.84 -20.81
CA LYS A 391 -17.05 4.18 -21.06
C LYS A 391 -17.85 4.91 -22.14
N GLN A 392 -17.84 6.23 -22.14
CA GLN A 392 -18.50 7.03 -23.18
C GLN A 392 -17.81 6.91 -24.53
N LEU A 393 -16.49 6.98 -24.60
CA LEU A 393 -15.77 6.79 -25.86
C LEU A 393 -16.04 5.39 -26.44
N ILE A 394 -16.11 4.37 -25.58
CA ILE A 394 -16.46 2.99 -25.95
C ILE A 394 -17.83 2.92 -26.64
N THR A 395 -18.83 3.69 -26.20
CA THR A 395 -20.16 3.72 -26.84
C THR A 395 -20.18 4.33 -28.24
N ARG A 396 -19.11 4.99 -28.69
CA ARG A 396 -19.01 5.55 -30.05
C ARG A 396 -18.61 4.53 -31.12
N PHE A 397 -18.16 3.34 -30.70
CA PHE A 397 -17.80 2.27 -31.61
C PHE A 397 -19.01 1.38 -31.89
N HIS A 398 -19.16 0.90 -33.13
CA HIS A 398 -20.23 -0.06 -33.47
C HIS A 398 -19.99 -1.41 -32.80
N GLN A 399 -18.72 -1.84 -32.78
CA GLN A 399 -18.30 -3.06 -32.10
C GLN A 399 -16.99 -2.81 -31.36
N VAL A 400 -16.95 -3.23 -30.10
CA VAL A 400 -15.78 -3.05 -29.25
C VAL A 400 -15.57 -4.27 -28.37
N CYS A 401 -14.33 -4.72 -28.25
CA CYS A 401 -13.97 -5.83 -27.39
C CYS A 401 -12.72 -5.49 -26.61
N ILE A 402 -12.78 -5.51 -25.28
CA ILE A 402 -11.65 -5.18 -24.41
C ILE A 402 -11.22 -6.47 -23.70
N LYS A 403 -9.94 -6.82 -23.83
CA LYS A 403 -9.37 -8.05 -23.26
C LYS A 403 -8.06 -7.79 -22.57
N HIS A 404 -7.79 -8.62 -21.57
CA HIS A 404 -6.48 -8.71 -20.94
C HIS A 404 -5.50 -9.49 -21.83
N CYS A 405 -4.30 -8.96 -22.04
CA CYS A 405 -3.17 -9.68 -22.61
C CYS A 405 -2.10 -9.95 -21.54
N PHE A 406 -1.36 -11.06 -21.68
CA PHE A 406 -0.38 -11.53 -20.69
C PHE A 406 1.06 -11.17 -21.08
#